data_AF-A0A8S3HB51-F1
#
_entry.id   AF-A0A8S3HB51-F1
#
_cell.length_a   1.000
_cell.length_b   1.000
_cell.length_c   1.000
_cell.angle_alpha   90.00
_cell.angle_beta   90.00
_cell.angle_gamma   90.00
#
_symmetry.space_group_name_H-M   'P 1'
#
loop_
_entity.id
_entity.type
_entity.pdbx_description
1 polymer ?
#
loop_
_entity_poly.entity_id
_entity_poly.type
_entity_poly.pdbx_seq_one_letter_code
_entity_poly.pdbx_strand_id
1 'polypeptide(L)'
;MNRFTEFELETHELKPIAGYWAYDLVSLEESLKGFLSKVNELKRTIKEAKKHCTQPSPHNLTRDESAALFLYTMEAGDHSFYRLLNQVLRKENRNE
;
A
#
# COMPACT_ATOMS: atom_id res chain seq x y z
N MET A 1 -26.67 -7.28 -26.01
CA MET A 1 -26.91 -6.54 -24.74
C MET A 1 -26.04 -7.14 -23.66
N ASN A 2 -24.92 -6.50 -23.35
CA ASN A 2 -24.53 -6.13 -21.98
C ASN A 2 -23.29 -5.23 -22.10
N ARG A 3 -23.51 -4.00 -21.67
CA ARG A 3 -22.66 -2.82 -21.76
C ARG A 3 -21.51 -3.05 -20.78
N PHE A 4 -20.27 -3.07 -21.25
CA PHE A 4 -19.11 -2.88 -20.38
C PHE A 4 -19.34 -1.54 -19.66
N THR A 5 -19.73 -1.60 -18.40
CA THR A 5 -19.82 -0.41 -17.55
C THR A 5 -18.39 0.03 -17.32
N GLU A 6 -17.96 0.98 -18.13
CA GLU A 6 -16.75 1.77 -17.93
C GLU A 6 -16.88 2.37 -16.53
N PHE A 7 -16.08 1.85 -15.60
CA PHE A 7 -16.02 2.38 -14.25
C PHE A 7 -15.30 3.72 -14.39
N GLU A 8 -16.06 4.82 -14.47
CA GLU A 8 -15.54 6.18 -14.49
C GLU A 8 -14.86 6.44 -13.14
N LEU A 9 -13.59 6.06 -13.04
CA LEU A 9 -12.74 6.40 -11.93
C LEU A 9 -12.35 7.87 -12.12
N GLU A 10 -13.08 8.79 -11.51
CA GLU A 10 -12.70 10.21 -11.48
C GLU A 10 -11.30 10.36 -10.85
N THR A 11 -10.29 10.48 -11.70
CA THR A 11 -8.91 10.70 -11.30
C THR A 11 -8.73 12.16 -10.94
N HIS A 12 -8.71 12.47 -9.65
CA HIS A 12 -8.33 13.77 -9.13
C HIS A 12 -6.80 13.86 -9.06
N GLU A 13 -6.21 15.01 -9.42
CA GLU A 13 -4.78 15.25 -9.23
C GLU A 13 -4.45 15.19 -7.73
N LEU A 14 -3.60 14.24 -7.35
CA LEU A 14 -3.11 14.13 -5.99
C LEU A 14 -1.91 15.05 -5.81
N LYS A 15 -2.00 16.01 -4.88
CA LYS A 15 -0.82 16.79 -4.47
C LYS A 15 0.28 15.84 -3.98
N PRO A 16 1.56 16.05 -4.35
CA PRO A 16 2.66 15.30 -3.77
C PRO A 16 2.62 15.40 -2.25
N ILE A 17 2.88 14.29 -1.56
CA ILE A 17 3.02 14.29 -0.10
C ILE A 17 4.32 15.04 0.24
N ALA A 18 4.20 16.34 0.46
CA ALA A 18 5.34 17.18 0.83
C ALA A 18 5.80 16.85 2.26
N GLY A 19 7.11 16.88 2.48
CA GLY A 19 7.70 16.69 3.81
C GLY A 19 7.99 15.24 4.20
N TYR A 20 7.58 14.24 3.42
CA TYR A 20 7.90 12.82 3.71
C TYR A 20 9.41 12.56 3.76
N TRP A 21 10.20 13.31 2.98
CA TRP A 21 11.66 13.25 2.98
C TRP A 21 12.32 13.65 4.31
N ALA A 22 11.58 14.37 5.18
CA ALA A 22 12.07 14.80 6.49
C ALA A 22 11.77 13.77 7.61
N TYR A 23 11.08 12.67 7.30
CA TYR A 23 10.79 11.60 8.26
C TYR A 23 11.88 10.53 8.23
N ASP A 24 12.12 9.92 9.39
CA ASP A 24 13.03 8.80 9.51
C ASP A 24 12.54 7.60 8.70
N LEU A 25 13.49 6.92 8.05
CA LEU A 25 13.21 5.65 7.40
C LEU A 25 13.03 4.58 8.48
N VAL A 26 11.83 4.02 8.55
CA VAL A 26 11.45 2.97 9.51
C VAL A 26 11.16 1.66 8.79
N SER A 27 11.05 0.57 9.56
CA SER A 27 10.65 -0.72 9.01
C SER A 27 9.21 -0.69 8.49
N LEU A 28 8.90 -1.64 7.59
CA LEU A 28 7.54 -1.80 7.06
C LEU A 28 6.50 -2.05 8.17
N GLU A 29 6.87 -2.75 9.24
CA GLU A 29 5.98 -2.99 10.38
C GLU A 29 5.68 -1.71 11.16
N GLU A 30 6.68 -0.84 11.36
CA GLU A 30 6.49 0.40 12.11
C GLU A 30 5.70 1.41 11.29
N SER A 31 5.95 1.53 9.97
CA SER A 31 5.18 2.41 9.09
C SER A 31 3.70 2.02 8.99
N LEU A 32 3.40 0.72 9.10
CA LEU A 32 2.04 0.19 9.05
C LEU A 32 1.40 -0.02 10.42
N LYS A 33 2.03 0.40 11.51
CA LYS A 33 1.55 0.19 12.88
C LYS A 33 0.13 0.74 13.10
N GLY A 34 -0.18 1.90 12.51
CA GLY A 34 -1.53 2.49 12.54
C GLY A 34 -2.60 1.72 11.76
N PHE A 35 -2.19 0.79 10.90
CA PHE A 35 -3.07 -0.06 10.08
C PHE A 35 -3.20 -1.49 10.62
N LEU A 36 -2.30 -1.94 11.49
CA LEU A 36 -2.31 -3.32 12.03
C LEU A 36 -3.63 -3.68 12.72
N SER A 37 -4.30 -2.72 13.35
CA SER A 37 -5.61 -2.93 13.99
C SER A 37 -6.80 -2.81 13.03
N LYS A 38 -6.59 -2.27 11.82
CA LYS A 38 -7.65 -1.97 10.84
C LYS A 38 -7.72 -3.02 9.73
N VAL A 39 -6.62 -3.73 9.49
CA VAL A 39 -6.51 -4.72 8.41
C VAL A 39 -6.24 -6.09 9.02
N ASN A 40 -7.23 -6.97 8.94
CA ASN A 40 -7.10 -8.34 9.39
C ASN A 40 -5.90 -9.04 8.74
N GLU A 41 -5.18 -9.82 9.53
CA GLU A 41 -4.00 -10.58 9.10
C GLU A 41 -2.85 -9.73 8.53
N LEU A 42 -2.87 -8.39 8.58
CA LEU A 42 -1.83 -7.54 7.97
C LEU A 42 -0.42 -7.90 8.45
N LYS A 43 -0.25 -8.18 9.75
CA LYS A 43 1.03 -8.61 10.32
C LYS A 43 1.53 -9.91 9.70
N ARG A 44 0.64 -10.85 9.42
CA ARG A 44 0.97 -12.12 8.75
C ARG A 44 1.30 -11.85 7.29
N THR A 45 0.52 -11.02 6.60
CA THR A 45 0.75 -10.66 5.21
C THR A 45 2.10 -9.96 5.02
N ILE A 46 2.50 -9.06 5.92
CA ILE A 46 3.84 -8.43 5.91
C ILE A 46 4.94 -9.49 6.01
N LYS A 47 4.79 -10.47 6.91
CA LYS A 47 5.76 -11.55 7.06
C LYS A 47 5.86 -12.40 5.80
N GLU A 48 4.73 -12.76 5.19
CA GLU A 48 4.73 -13.53 3.95
C GLU A 48 5.32 -12.72 2.79
N ALA A 49 4.97 -11.45 2.64
CA ALA A 49 5.56 -10.55 1.64
C ALA A 49 7.10 -10.52 1.76
N LYS A 50 7.63 -10.35 2.97
CA LYS A 50 9.08 -10.36 3.22
C LYS A 50 9.75 -11.70 2.89
N LYS A 51 9.06 -12.83 3.07
CA LYS A 51 9.59 -14.16 2.69
C LYS A 51 9.67 -14.35 1.19
N HIS A 52 8.76 -13.74 0.43
CA HIS A 52 8.76 -13.80 -1.03
C HIS A 52 9.79 -12.86 -1.68
N CYS A 53 10.37 -11.92 -0.92
CA CYS A 53 11.42 -11.04 -1.41
C CYS A 53 12.80 -11.72 -1.32
N THR A 54 13.38 -12.00 -2.49
CA THR A 54 14.76 -12.48 -2.61
C THR A 54 15.75 -11.35 -2.36
N GLN A 55 16.86 -11.67 -1.68
CA GLN A 55 17.92 -10.72 -1.39
C GLN A 55 19.27 -11.30 -1.87
N PRO A 56 20.10 -10.54 -2.62
CA PRO A 56 19.87 -9.15 -3.07
C PRO A 56 18.73 -9.03 -4.09
N SER A 57 17.99 -7.93 -4.01
CA SER A 57 16.95 -7.64 -4.99
C SER A 57 17.60 -7.21 -6.32
N PRO A 58 17.03 -7.58 -7.49
CA PRO A 58 17.54 -7.15 -8.80
C PRO A 58 17.63 -5.63 -8.99
N HIS A 59 16.91 -4.87 -8.15
CA HIS A 59 16.79 -3.41 -8.24
C HIS A 59 17.45 -2.68 -7.06
N ASN A 60 18.33 -3.35 -6.32
CA ASN A 60 18.98 -2.81 -5.12
C ASN A 60 18.00 -2.33 -4.04
N LEU A 61 16.79 -2.86 -4.03
CA LEU A 61 15.80 -2.56 -2.99
C LEU A 61 16.15 -3.31 -1.72
N THR A 62 15.94 -2.67 -0.58
CA THR A 62 15.90 -3.33 0.70
C THR A 62 14.74 -4.33 0.74
N ARG A 63 14.83 -5.32 1.64
CA ARG A 63 13.75 -6.30 1.82
C ARG A 63 12.42 -5.63 2.18
N ASP A 64 12.46 -4.54 2.93
CA ASP A 64 11.26 -3.80 3.35
C ASP A 64 10.63 -3.04 2.19
N GLU A 65 11.43 -2.40 1.34
CA GLU A 65 10.94 -1.76 0.11
C GLU A 65 10.33 -2.77 -0.86
N SER A 66 11.00 -3.90 -1.08
CA SER A 66 10.45 -4.99 -1.90
C SER A 66 9.16 -5.55 -1.33
N ALA A 67 9.09 -5.74 0.00
CA ALA A 67 7.89 -6.25 0.65
C ALA A 67 6.74 -5.24 0.62
N ALA A 68 7.03 -3.93 0.68
CA ALA A 68 6.04 -2.87 0.56
C ALA A 68 5.40 -2.88 -0.85
N LEU A 69 6.22 -3.00 -1.89
CA LEU A 69 5.74 -3.15 -3.26
C LEU A 69 4.89 -4.42 -3.42
N PHE A 70 5.40 -5.56 -2.93
CA PHE A 70 4.68 -6.83 -2.99
C PHE A 70 3.31 -6.73 -2.31
N LEU A 71 3.27 -6.18 -1.09
CA LEU A 71 2.03 -5.97 -0.33
C LEU A 71 1.04 -5.06 -1.07
N TYR A 72 1.53 -4.01 -1.73
CA TYR A 72 0.69 -3.10 -2.50
C TYR A 72 0.15 -3.75 -3.79
N THR A 73 0.94 -4.59 -4.46
CA THR A 73 0.54 -5.24 -5.72
C THR A 73 -0.23 -6.55 -5.52
N MET A 74 -0.22 -7.12 -4.32
CA MET A 74 -0.88 -8.39 -4.05
C MET A 74 -2.41 -8.23 -4.13
N GLU A 75 -3.03 -9.00 -5.03
CA GLU A 75 -4.48 -9.08 -5.13
C GLU A 75 -5.04 -10.09 -4.12
N ALA A 76 -5.96 -9.62 -3.28
CA ALA A 76 -6.72 -10.42 -2.31
C ALA A 76 -8.22 -10.06 -2.36
N GLY A 77 -8.73 -9.73 -3.55
CA GLY A 77 -10.11 -9.26 -3.74
C GLY A 77 -10.40 -7.99 -2.93
N ASP A 78 -11.51 -7.97 -2.21
CA ASP A 78 -11.95 -6.81 -1.41
C ASP A 78 -11.08 -6.54 -0.17
N HIS A 79 -10.24 -7.50 0.22
CA HIS A 79 -9.29 -7.36 1.32
C HIS A 79 -7.88 -6.98 0.88
N SER A 80 -7.70 -6.66 -0.41
CA SER A 80 -6.40 -6.19 -0.93
C SER A 80 -5.94 -4.95 -0.16
N PHE A 81 -4.70 -4.96 0.32
CA PHE A 81 -4.14 -3.85 1.10
C PHE A 81 -4.24 -2.51 0.34
N TYR A 82 -3.95 -2.50 -0.97
CA TYR A 82 -4.07 -1.28 -1.78
C TYR A 82 -5.49 -0.72 -1.83
N ARG A 83 -6.52 -1.57 -1.86
CA ARG A 83 -7.93 -1.13 -1.91
C ARG A 83 -8.30 -0.44 -0.61
N LEU A 84 -8.01 -1.08 0.52
CA LEU A 84 -8.28 -0.54 1.84
C LEU A 84 -7.51 0.77 2.09
N LEU A 85 -6.22 0.77 1.74
CA LEU A 85 -5.38 1.96 1.85
C LEU A 85 -5.97 3.11 1.04
N ASN A 86 -6.23 2.91 -0.26
CA ASN A 86 -6.78 3.95 -1.13
C ASN A 86 -8.19 4.39 -0.75
N GLN A 87 -9.03 3.51 -0.21
CA GLN A 87 -10.36 3.89 0.31
C GLN A 87 -10.26 4.84 1.49
N VAL A 88 -9.40 4.54 2.47
CA VAL A 88 -9.17 5.43 3.64
C VAL A 88 -8.61 6.76 3.18
N LEU A 89 -7.58 6.70 2.35
CA LEU A 89 -6.87 7.83 1.80
C LEU A 89 -7.72 8.75 0.91
N ARG A 90 -8.81 8.26 0.30
CA ARG A 90 -9.78 9.05 -0.47
C ARG A 90 -10.94 9.59 0.38
N LYS A 91 -11.20 8.99 1.54
CA LYS A 91 -12.18 9.47 2.51
C LYS A 91 -11.65 10.63 3.35
N GLU A 92 -10.35 10.66 3.60
CA GLU A 92 -9.70 11.83 4.22
C GLU A 92 -9.74 13.01 3.24
N ASN A 93 -10.23 14.15 3.74
CA ASN A 93 -10.38 15.37 2.95
C ASN A 93 -8.99 15.98 2.71
N ARG A 94 -8.39 15.72 1.55
CA ARG A 94 -7.05 16.18 1.16
C ARG A 94 -6.99 17.67 0.75
N ASN A 95 -7.99 18.44 1.14
CA ASN A 95 -8.12 19.86 0.80
C ASN A 95 -7.45 20.79 1.83
N GLU A 96 -6.77 20.24 2.83
CA GLU A 96 -5.96 20.98 3.80
C GLU A 96 -4.49 21.10 3.35
#